data_AF-A0A7U9KNE6-F1
#
_entry.id   AF-A0A7U9KNE6-F1
#
_cell.length_a   1.000
_cell.length_b   1.000
_cell.length_c   1.000
_cell.angle_alpha   90.00
_cell.angle_beta   90.00
_cell.angle_gamma   90.00
#
_symmetry.space_group_name_H-M   'P 1'
#
loop_
_entity.id
_entity.type
_entity.pdbx_description
1 polymer ?
#
loop_
_entity_poly.entity_id
_entity_poly.type
_entity_poly.pdbx_seq_one_letter_code
_entity_poly.pdbx_strand_id
1 'polypeptide(L)'
;PLLPTPTQQRGTGEICIVLFADVNGNAVREEGEGPILGGAVSITDRAGSISRTGLTTDQDTPLCFPDLPEGDYNISMAVPPGYNPTTTTNYPLKLLAGNRSIIDFGAQVSVRQPPPGQGNGNGARSPLLLIVGALLILGGIGLGVYFRFLRR
;
A
#
# COMPACT_ATOMS: atom_id res chain seq x y z
N PRO A 1 -26.65 -8.65 -54.16
CA PRO A 1 -26.61 -9.20 -52.77
C PRO A 1 -25.47 -8.55 -51.98
N LEU A 2 -25.74 -7.99 -50.80
CA LEU A 2 -24.68 -7.50 -49.92
C LEU A 2 -24.00 -8.70 -49.27
N LEU A 3 -22.68 -8.79 -49.41
CA LEU A 3 -21.89 -9.81 -48.71
C LEU A 3 -21.94 -9.53 -47.20
N PRO A 4 -22.12 -10.56 -46.34
CA PRO A 4 -22.02 -10.37 -44.91
C PRO A 4 -20.61 -9.87 -44.57
N THR A 5 -20.50 -8.82 -43.76
CA THR A 5 -19.22 -8.41 -43.18
C THR A 5 -18.77 -9.50 -42.21
N PRO A 6 -17.57 -10.10 -42.36
CA PRO A 6 -17.07 -11.05 -41.38
C PRO A 6 -16.99 -10.36 -40.02
N THR A 7 -17.60 -10.97 -39.00
CA THR A 7 -17.44 -10.51 -37.62
C THR A 7 -15.96 -10.68 -37.26
N GLN A 8 -15.33 -9.62 -36.74
CA GLN A 8 -13.95 -9.69 -36.29
C GLN A 8 -13.82 -10.84 -35.27
N GLN A 9 -12.88 -11.77 -35.46
CA GLN A 9 -12.64 -12.82 -34.47
C GLN A 9 -12.11 -12.16 -33.20
N ARG A 10 -12.83 -12.32 -32.08
CA ARG A 10 -12.30 -11.94 -30.76
C ARG A 10 -11.11 -12.83 -30.44
N GLY A 11 -9.96 -12.23 -30.15
CA GLY A 11 -8.82 -12.96 -29.62
C GLY A 11 -8.82 -13.01 -28.09
N THR A 12 -7.87 -13.75 -27.54
CA THR A 12 -7.61 -13.85 -26.10
C THR A 12 -6.23 -13.30 -25.76
N GLY A 13 -6.03 -12.91 -24.51
CA GLY A 13 -4.75 -12.53 -23.92
C GLY A 13 -4.54 -13.19 -22.57
N GLU A 14 -3.44 -12.83 -21.92
CA GLU A 14 -3.03 -13.34 -20.61
C GLU A 14 -2.76 -12.16 -19.66
N ILE A 15 -3.24 -12.29 -18.41
CA ILE A 15 -2.91 -11.37 -17.32
C ILE A 15 -2.11 -12.14 -16.27
N CYS A 16 -0.93 -11.64 -15.92
CA CYS A 16 -0.03 -12.21 -14.92
C CYS A 16 0.16 -11.22 -13.77
N ILE A 17 0.18 -11.72 -12.54
CA ILE A 17 0.23 -10.90 -11.33
C ILE A 17 1.44 -11.30 -10.49
N VAL A 18 2.15 -10.29 -9.99
CA VAL A 18 3.22 -10.44 -8.99
C VAL A 18 2.85 -9.62 -7.77
N LEU A 19 3.02 -10.21 -6.58
CA LEU A 19 3.01 -9.48 -5.33
C LEU A 19 4.42 -9.54 -4.76
N PHE A 20 5.09 -8.40 -4.61
CA PHE A 20 6.48 -8.31 -4.14
C PHE A 20 6.58 -7.64 -2.77
N ALA A 21 7.62 -8.03 -2.03
CA ALA A 21 8.01 -7.41 -0.77
C ALA A 21 8.77 -6.11 -1.05
N ASP A 22 8.08 -4.99 -0.93
CA ASP A 22 8.62 -3.64 -1.13
C ASP A 22 9.49 -3.23 0.07
N VAL A 23 10.71 -3.75 0.14
CA VAL A 23 11.56 -3.66 1.34
C VAL A 23 11.96 -2.21 1.61
N ASN A 24 12.16 -1.41 0.56
CA ASN A 24 12.61 -0.03 0.68
C ASN A 24 11.47 1.00 0.67
N GLY A 25 10.24 0.60 0.33
CA GLY A 25 9.04 1.43 0.38
C GLY A 25 8.87 2.37 -0.81
N ASN A 26 9.51 2.08 -1.94
CA ASN A 26 9.45 2.93 -3.13
C ASN A 26 8.31 2.54 -4.09
N ALA A 27 7.57 1.46 -3.79
CA ALA A 27 6.47 0.92 -4.60
C ALA A 27 6.88 0.50 -6.03
N VAL A 28 8.16 0.18 -6.24
CA VAL A 28 8.72 -0.31 -7.51
C VAL A 28 9.42 -1.63 -7.24
N ARG A 29 9.05 -2.67 -7.99
CA ARG A 29 9.70 -3.98 -7.85
C ARG A 29 11.16 -3.91 -8.28
N GLU A 30 12.05 -4.26 -7.35
CA GLU A 30 13.50 -4.23 -7.58
C GLU A 30 14.18 -5.59 -7.34
N GLU A 31 15.46 -5.69 -7.72
CA GLU A 31 16.26 -6.88 -7.44
C GLU A 31 16.42 -7.07 -5.92
N GLY A 32 16.17 -8.30 -5.44
CA GLY A 32 16.17 -8.61 -4.01
C GLY A 32 14.81 -8.45 -3.33
N GLU A 33 13.81 -7.89 -4.01
CA GLU A 33 12.42 -7.83 -3.54
C GLU A 33 11.65 -9.08 -3.95
N GLY A 34 11.65 -10.05 -3.05
CA GLY A 34 11.05 -11.37 -3.29
C GLY A 34 9.52 -11.37 -3.34
N PRO A 35 8.92 -12.45 -3.86
CA PRO A 35 7.48 -12.62 -3.93
C PRO A 35 6.85 -12.84 -2.55
N ILE A 36 5.58 -12.47 -2.41
CA ILE A 36 4.78 -12.70 -1.20
C ILE A 36 3.68 -13.73 -1.48
N LEU A 37 3.64 -14.77 -0.66
CA LEU A 37 2.59 -15.81 -0.66
C LEU A 37 1.26 -15.28 -0.12
N GLY A 38 0.17 -15.70 -0.75
CA GLY A 38 -1.18 -15.59 -0.18
C GLY A 38 -1.91 -14.27 -0.46
N GLY A 39 -1.38 -13.42 -1.34
CA GLY A 39 -2.12 -12.29 -1.88
C GLY A 39 -3.29 -12.77 -2.72
N ALA A 40 -4.51 -12.36 -2.37
CA ALA A 40 -5.71 -12.77 -3.09
C ALA A 40 -6.00 -11.81 -4.25
N VAL A 41 -5.99 -12.37 -5.45
CA VAL A 41 -6.23 -11.67 -6.72
C VAL A 41 -7.65 -11.93 -7.19
N SER A 42 -8.32 -10.90 -7.69
CA SER A 42 -9.54 -11.02 -8.48
C SER A 42 -9.47 -10.17 -9.74
N ILE A 43 -9.74 -10.79 -10.89
CA ILE A 43 -9.82 -10.16 -12.21
C ILE A 43 -11.27 -10.23 -12.66
N THR A 44 -11.87 -9.07 -12.91
CA THR A 44 -13.26 -8.96 -13.37
C THR A 44 -13.35 -8.09 -14.62
N ASP A 45 -14.11 -8.50 -15.62
CA ASP A 45 -14.37 -7.65 -16.78
C ASP A 45 -15.40 -6.55 -16.44
N ARG A 46 -15.46 -5.49 -17.26
CA ARG A 46 -16.41 -4.39 -17.04
C ARG A 46 -17.88 -4.84 -17.02
N ALA A 47 -18.21 -5.91 -17.75
CA ALA A 47 -19.57 -6.45 -17.81
C ALA A 47 -19.91 -7.37 -16.62
N GLY A 48 -18.93 -7.73 -15.78
CA GLY A 48 -19.09 -8.70 -14.68
C GLY A 48 -19.36 -10.14 -15.15
N SER A 49 -19.17 -10.44 -16.44
CA SER A 49 -19.37 -11.77 -17.03
C SER A 49 -18.16 -12.69 -16.82
N ILE A 50 -16.96 -12.11 -16.72
CA ILE A 50 -15.74 -12.82 -16.40
C ILE A 50 -15.33 -12.47 -14.98
N SER A 51 -15.13 -13.50 -14.16
CA SER A 51 -14.47 -13.40 -12.86
C SER A 51 -13.48 -14.54 -12.71
N ARG A 52 -12.24 -14.20 -12.38
CA ARG A 52 -11.15 -15.15 -12.10
C ARG A 52 -10.47 -14.74 -10.81
N THR A 53 -10.12 -15.72 -9.99
CA THR A 53 -9.48 -15.49 -8.70
C THR A 53 -8.30 -16.44 -8.52
N GLY A 54 -7.32 -16.03 -7.73
CA GLY A 54 -6.20 -16.89 -7.34
C GLY A 54 -5.43 -16.31 -6.17
N LEU A 55 -4.45 -17.07 -5.69
CA LEU A 55 -3.54 -16.66 -4.62
C LEU A 55 -2.12 -16.57 -5.19
N THR A 56 -1.38 -15.51 -4.87
CA THR A 56 0.04 -15.41 -5.20
C THR A 56 0.85 -16.46 -4.44
N THR A 57 1.99 -16.86 -5.00
CA THR A 57 2.92 -17.82 -4.40
C THR A 57 4.19 -17.10 -3.93
N ASP A 58 5.01 -17.78 -3.13
CA ASP A 58 6.37 -17.36 -2.75
C ASP A 58 7.44 -17.76 -3.80
N GLN A 59 7.00 -18.12 -5.00
CA GLN A 59 7.89 -18.46 -6.10
C GLN A 59 8.05 -17.24 -7.03
N ASP A 60 9.21 -17.09 -7.65
CA ASP A 60 9.48 -16.00 -8.61
C ASP A 60 8.64 -16.08 -9.90
N THR A 61 7.76 -17.09 -10.01
CA THR A 61 6.81 -17.24 -11.10
C THR A 61 5.53 -16.45 -10.83
N PRO A 62 5.11 -15.54 -11.72
CA PRO A 62 3.86 -14.80 -11.55
C PRO A 62 2.63 -15.73 -11.61
N LEU A 63 1.57 -15.32 -10.93
CA LEU A 63 0.25 -15.94 -11.05
C LEU A 63 -0.41 -15.48 -12.36
N CYS A 64 -0.53 -16.38 -13.34
CA CYS A 64 -1.06 -16.05 -14.67
C CYS A 64 -2.47 -16.62 -14.92
N PHE A 65 -3.28 -15.83 -15.62
CA PHE A 65 -4.63 -16.13 -16.07
C PHE A 65 -4.67 -16.06 -17.60
N PRO A 66 -4.51 -17.21 -18.29
CA PRO A 66 -4.52 -17.25 -19.75
C PRO A 66 -5.96 -17.21 -20.30
N ASP A 67 -6.05 -17.12 -21.63
CA ASP A 67 -7.29 -17.26 -22.41
C ASP A 67 -8.42 -16.29 -22.01
N LEU A 68 -8.05 -15.09 -21.55
CA LEU A 68 -9.00 -14.03 -21.25
C LEU A 68 -9.39 -13.32 -22.56
N PRO A 69 -10.68 -13.23 -22.90
CA PRO A 69 -11.12 -12.46 -24.06
C PRO A 69 -10.60 -11.02 -23.99
N GLU A 70 -10.21 -10.45 -25.12
CA GLU A 70 -9.86 -9.03 -25.16
C GLU A 70 -11.01 -8.14 -24.63
N GLY A 71 -10.66 -7.06 -23.93
CA GLY A 71 -11.64 -6.20 -23.28
C GLY A 71 -11.07 -5.38 -22.13
N ASP A 72 -11.95 -4.65 -21.46
CA ASP A 72 -11.61 -3.85 -20.27
C ASP A 72 -11.83 -4.69 -19.01
N TYR A 73 -10.77 -4.80 -18.21
CA TYR A 73 -10.70 -5.53 -16.96
C TYR A 73 -10.36 -4.61 -15.80
N ASN A 74 -10.76 -5.05 -14.61
CA ASN A 74 -10.36 -4.50 -13.34
C ASN A 74 -9.70 -5.61 -12.51
N ILE A 75 -8.44 -5.39 -12.13
CA ILE A 75 -7.66 -6.30 -11.29
C ILE A 75 -7.66 -5.74 -9.87
N SER A 76 -7.98 -6.58 -8.91
CA SER A 76 -7.98 -6.25 -7.49
C SER A 76 -7.07 -7.19 -6.71
N MET A 77 -6.35 -6.62 -5.73
CA MET A 77 -5.40 -7.31 -4.88
C MET A 77 -5.75 -7.10 -3.41
N ALA A 78 -6.03 -8.19 -2.70
CA ALA A 78 -6.07 -8.22 -1.25
C ALA A 78 -4.74 -8.77 -0.73
N VAL A 79 -3.91 -7.87 -0.20
CA VAL A 79 -2.63 -8.19 0.43
C VAL A 79 -2.86 -9.10 1.65
N PRO A 80 -2.00 -10.12 1.89
CA PRO A 80 -2.19 -11.07 2.97
C PRO A 80 -2.07 -10.43 4.37
N PRO A 81 -2.59 -11.09 5.42
CA PRO A 81 -2.45 -10.61 6.80
C PRO A 81 -0.99 -10.36 7.19
N GLY A 82 -0.76 -9.27 7.93
CA GLY A 82 0.59 -8.90 8.38
C GLY A 82 1.36 -8.05 7.36
N TYR A 83 0.73 -7.64 6.27
CA TYR A 83 1.27 -6.72 5.29
C TYR A 83 0.32 -5.54 5.04
N ASN A 84 0.89 -4.39 4.68
CA ASN A 84 0.18 -3.22 4.17
C ASN A 84 0.56 -3.02 2.69
N PRO A 85 -0.41 -2.71 1.82
CA PRO A 85 -0.11 -2.38 0.42
C PRO A 85 0.73 -1.10 0.34
N THR A 86 1.71 -1.09 -0.56
CA THR A 86 2.48 0.12 -0.93
C THR A 86 2.12 0.62 -2.33
N THR A 87 1.48 -0.23 -3.15
CA THR A 87 0.88 0.15 -4.44
C THR A 87 -0.65 0.28 -4.34
N THR A 88 -1.29 0.78 -5.40
CA THR A 88 -2.76 0.64 -5.54
C THR A 88 -3.13 -0.84 -5.53
N THR A 89 -4.24 -1.17 -4.88
CA THR A 89 -4.81 -2.52 -4.85
C THR A 89 -5.87 -2.74 -5.92
N ASN A 90 -6.11 -1.73 -6.76
CA ASN A 90 -7.04 -1.80 -7.87
C ASN A 90 -6.40 -1.22 -9.14
N TYR A 91 -6.43 -1.98 -10.24
CA TYR A 91 -5.78 -1.64 -11.50
C TYR A 91 -6.71 -1.88 -12.69
N PRO A 92 -7.14 -0.83 -13.41
CA PRO A 92 -7.88 -0.99 -14.66
C PRO A 92 -6.92 -1.34 -15.81
N LEU A 93 -7.27 -2.35 -16.61
CA LEU A 93 -6.46 -2.81 -17.74
C LEU A 93 -7.33 -3.01 -18.97
N LYS A 94 -6.89 -2.44 -20.11
CA LYS A 94 -7.42 -2.81 -21.42
C LYS A 94 -6.57 -3.93 -22.01
N LEU A 95 -7.08 -5.15 -21.98
CA LEU A 95 -6.43 -6.33 -22.54
C LEU A 95 -6.72 -6.43 -24.04
N LEU A 96 -5.67 -6.54 -24.86
CA LEU A 96 -5.78 -6.79 -26.29
C LEU A 96 -5.48 -8.27 -26.59
N ALA A 97 -6.04 -8.79 -27.68
CA ALA A 97 -5.71 -10.12 -28.17
C ALA A 97 -4.20 -10.31 -28.37
N GLY A 98 -3.67 -11.45 -27.93
CA GLY A 98 -2.27 -11.81 -28.00
C GLY A 98 -1.37 -11.15 -26.95
N ASN A 99 -1.87 -10.20 -26.16
CA ASN A 99 -1.07 -9.55 -25.13
C ASN A 99 -0.85 -10.47 -23.93
N ARG A 100 0.36 -10.38 -23.39
CA ARG A 100 0.70 -10.85 -22.05
C ARG A 100 1.00 -9.64 -21.16
N SER A 101 0.10 -9.32 -20.24
CA SER A 101 0.21 -8.18 -19.34
C SER A 101 0.64 -8.63 -17.95
N ILE A 102 1.80 -8.16 -17.48
CA ILE A 102 2.30 -8.42 -16.12
C ILE A 102 2.03 -7.19 -15.26
N ILE A 103 1.34 -7.36 -14.13
CA ILE A 103 1.00 -6.30 -13.20
C ILE A 103 1.64 -6.60 -11.84
N ASP A 104 2.38 -5.61 -11.32
CA ASP A 104 3.06 -5.70 -10.04
C ASP A 104 2.25 -5.00 -8.94
N PHE A 105 2.15 -5.66 -7.78
CA PHE A 105 1.62 -5.11 -6.55
C PHE A 105 2.70 -5.18 -5.46
N GLY A 106 2.90 -4.08 -4.74
CA GLY A 106 3.87 -3.98 -3.66
C GLY A 106 3.21 -4.03 -2.30
N ALA A 107 3.86 -4.68 -1.33
CA ALA A 107 3.44 -4.64 0.06
C ALA A 107 4.63 -4.68 1.03
N GLN A 108 4.44 -4.05 2.19
CA GLN A 108 5.39 -4.02 3.30
C GLN A 108 4.85 -4.76 4.51
N VAL A 109 5.74 -5.40 5.28
CA VAL A 109 5.36 -6.02 6.56
C VAL A 109 4.76 -4.95 7.47
N SER A 110 3.55 -5.19 7.95
CA SER A 110 2.93 -4.40 8.99
C SER A 110 3.75 -4.55 10.27
N VAL A 111 4.58 -3.56 10.58
CA VAL A 111 5.16 -3.45 11.92
C VAL A 111 3.96 -3.33 12.87
N ARG A 112 3.77 -4.32 13.75
CA ARG A 112 2.81 -4.16 14.85
C ARG A 112 3.29 -2.97 15.65
N GLN A 113 2.71 -1.80 15.40
CA GLN A 113 2.84 -0.70 16.33
C GLN A 113 2.29 -1.25 17.65
N PRO A 114 3.07 -1.26 18.75
CA PRO A 114 2.48 -1.51 20.05
C PRO A 114 1.26 -0.59 20.17
N PRO A 115 0.14 -1.05 20.74
CA PRO A 115 -1.02 -0.19 20.95
C PRO A 115 -0.53 1.15 21.50
N PRO A 116 -0.92 2.30 20.88
CA PRO A 116 -0.47 3.59 21.37
C PRO A 116 -0.97 3.72 22.82
N GLY A 117 -0.06 3.55 23.78
CA GLY A 117 -0.40 3.57 25.20
C GLY A 117 -0.11 2.30 26.02
N GLN A 118 0.91 1.52 25.71
CA GLN A 118 1.53 0.65 26.73
C GLN A 118 3.01 0.99 26.95
N GLY A 119 3.30 2.28 27.08
CA GLY A 119 4.35 2.70 28.00
C GLY A 119 3.86 2.39 29.40
N ASN A 120 4.53 1.48 30.10
CA ASN A 120 4.35 1.29 31.54
C ASN A 120 4.25 2.67 32.19
N GLY A 121 3.14 2.91 32.89
CA GLY A 121 2.78 4.18 33.50
C GLY A 121 3.72 4.62 34.60
N ASN A 122 4.95 4.98 34.23
CA ASN A 122 5.72 5.99 34.92
C ASN A 122 5.82 7.15 33.95
N GLY A 123 4.88 8.10 34.07
CA GLY A 123 5.04 9.41 33.46
C GLY A 123 6.35 9.99 33.97
N ALA A 124 7.43 9.74 33.24
CA ALA A 124 8.73 10.33 33.50
C ALA A 124 8.55 11.82 33.20
N ARG A 125 8.18 12.58 34.23
CA ARG A 125 8.22 14.03 34.22
C ARG A 125 9.60 14.41 33.74
N SER A 126 9.72 14.96 32.52
CA SER A 126 11.02 15.33 31.98
C SER A 126 11.69 16.29 32.96
N PRO A 127 12.80 15.92 33.63
CA PRO A 127 13.45 16.81 34.60
C PRO A 127 13.88 18.12 33.93
N LEU A 128 14.15 18.07 32.63
CA LEU A 128 14.45 19.24 31.81
C LEU A 128 13.28 20.22 31.72
N LEU A 129 12.04 19.75 31.55
CA LEU A 129 10.85 20.62 31.55
C LEU A 129 10.60 21.24 32.93
N LEU A 130 10.90 20.51 34.01
CA LEU A 130 10.79 21.04 35.37
C LEU A 130 11.80 22.18 35.60
N ILE A 131 13.06 21.97 35.19
CA ILE A 131 14.11 23.00 35.29
C ILE A 131 13.75 24.23 34.47
N VAL A 132 13.31 24.07 33.21
CA VAL A 132 12.89 25.19 32.37
C VAL A 132 11.71 25.93 32.99
N GLY A 133 10.70 25.20 33.51
CA GLY A 133 9.58 25.81 34.22
C GLY A 133 10.00 26.61 35.46
N ALA A 134 10.93 26.07 36.26
CA ALA A 134 11.44 26.75 37.45
C ALA A 134 12.19 28.05 37.09
N LEU A 135 13.02 28.03 36.04
CA LEU A 135 13.72 29.21 35.55
C LEU A 135 12.77 30.31 35.08
N LEU A 136 11.69 29.95 34.37
CA LEU A 136 10.68 30.91 33.92
C LEU A 136 9.93 31.55 35.09
N ILE A 137 9.58 30.77 36.12
CA ILE A 137 8.91 31.29 37.32
C ILE A 137 9.84 32.24 38.09
N LEU A 138 11.09 31.85 38.35
CA LEU A 138 12.06 32.69 39.04
C LEU A 138 12.36 33.99 38.27
N GLY A 139 12.51 33.89 36.95
CA GLY A 139 12.67 35.04 36.07
C GLY A 139 11.49 36.00 36.16
N GLY A 140 10.26 35.48 36.10
CA GLY A 140 9.04 36.29 36.22
C GLY A 140 8.90 36.99 37.57
N ILE A 141 9.18 36.29 38.68
CA ILE A 141 9.15 36.88 40.02
C ILE A 141 10.21 37.98 40.14
N GLY A 142 11.44 37.72 39.68
CA GLY A 142 12.52 38.70 39.68
C GLY A 142 12.15 39.95 38.88
N LEU A 143 11.59 39.79 37.68
CA LEU A 143 11.11 40.90 36.85
C LEU A 143 10.01 41.70 37.55
N GLY A 144 9.05 41.04 38.19
CA GLY A 144 7.96 41.68 38.94
C GLY A 144 8.46 42.51 40.13
N VAL A 145 9.40 41.97 40.91
CA VAL A 145 10.03 42.71 42.03
C VAL A 145 10.83 43.90 41.51
N TYR A 146 11.60 43.71 40.43
CA TYR A 146 12.36 44.78 39.79
C TYR A 146 11.46 45.95 39.36
N PHE A 147 10.37 45.66 38.63
CA PHE A 147 9.41 46.70 38.22
C PHE A 147 8.69 47.37 39.40
N ARG A 148 8.45 46.65 40.50
CA ARG A 148 7.88 47.25 41.72
C ARG A 148 8.85 48.23 42.38
N PHE A 149 10.15 47.97 42.32
CA PHE A 149 11.17 48.86 42.86
C PHE A 149 11.41 50.10 41.98
N LEU A 150 11.35 49.96 40.65
CA LEU A 150 11.45 51.09 39.72
C LEU A 150 10.24 52.03 39.73
N ARG A 151 9.10 51.60 40.27
CA ARG A 151 7.88 52.41 40.40
C ARG A 151 7.75 53.09 41.77
N ARG A 152 8.76 52.96 42.64
CA ARG A 152 8.92 53.74 43.87
C ARG A 152 10.00 54.79 43.67
#